data_AF-A0A194VLZ8-F1
#
_entry.id   AF-A0A194VLZ8-F1
#
_cell.length_a   1.000
_cell.length_b   1.000
_cell.length_c   1.000
_cell.angle_alpha   90.00
_cell.angle_beta   90.00
_cell.angle_gamma   90.00
#
_symmetry.space_group_name_H-M   'P 1'
#
loop_
_entity.id
_entity.type
_entity.pdbx_description
1 polymer ?
#
loop_
_entity_poly.entity_id
_entity_poly.type
_entity_poly.pdbx_seq_one_letter_code
_entity_poly.pdbx_strand_id
1 'polypeptide(L)'
;MLCVEVITVMIWGPLCFATAVSIARDGSLRHPLQIIVSVAHLYGVALYYSTCYINERYRGLVYSRPEPLYYWVYYVGFNAPWVVVPAVLLKNSIGFIQRGTIAIDRAAATLDKKKDRFKAAFR
;
A
#
# COMPACT_ATOMS: atom_id res chain seq x y z
N MET A 1 -11.96 -2.62 18.72
CA MET A 1 -11.42 -1.31 18.31
C MET A 1 -10.10 -1.00 18.99
N LEU A 2 -10.02 -0.98 20.32
CA LEU A 2 -8.80 -0.67 21.08
C LEU A 2 -7.52 -1.41 20.62
N CYS A 3 -7.58 -2.72 20.34
CA CYS A 3 -6.38 -3.45 19.90
C CYS A 3 -5.88 -3.03 18.50
N VAL A 4 -6.79 -2.66 17.59
CA VAL A 4 -6.44 -2.18 16.25
C VAL A 4 -5.88 -0.77 16.34
N GLU A 5 -6.46 0.05 17.21
CA GLU A 5 -6.05 1.44 17.43
C GLU A 5 -4.63 1.54 18.01
N VAL A 6 -4.29 0.68 18.99
CA VAL A 6 -2.93 0.58 19.54
C VAL A 6 -1.92 0.16 18.46
N ILE A 7 -2.27 -0.81 17.60
CA ILE A 7 -1.42 -1.24 16.48
C ILE A 7 -1.22 -0.10 15.48
N THR A 8 -2.28 0.64 15.14
CA THR A 8 -2.16 1.77 14.21
C THR A 8 -1.29 2.90 14.77
N VAL A 9 -1.40 3.23 16.05
CA VAL A 9 -0.61 4.31 16.66
C VAL A 9 0.84 3.89 16.86
N MET A 10 1.09 2.70 17.41
CA MET A 10 2.44 2.26 17.78
C MET A 10 3.25 1.71 16.61
N ILE A 11 2.60 1.17 15.59
CA ILE A 11 3.29 0.55 14.45
C ILE A 11 3.10 1.39 13.19
N TRP A 12 1.87 1.77 12.84
CA TRP A 12 1.64 2.43 11.55
C TRP A 12 2.07 3.90 11.58
N GLY A 13 1.93 4.60 12.71
CA GLY A 13 2.42 5.97 12.91
C GLY A 13 3.92 6.11 12.63
N PRO A 14 4.79 5.36 13.32
CA PRO A 14 6.22 5.35 13.05
C PRO A 14 6.57 4.91 11.64
N LEU A 15 5.84 3.95 11.06
CA LEU A 15 6.07 3.45 9.71
C LEU A 15 5.73 4.50 8.64
N CYS A 16 4.65 5.27 8.83
CA CYS A 16 4.31 6.41 8.00
C CYS A 16 5.39 7.48 8.05
N PHE A 17 5.88 7.81 9.25
CA PHE A 17 6.97 8.78 9.41
C PHE A 17 8.27 8.29 8.73
N ALA A 18 8.64 7.03 8.94
CA ALA A 18 9.79 6.42 8.28
C ALA A 18 9.65 6.43 6.75
N THR A 19 8.44 6.19 6.23
CA THR A 19 8.14 6.28 4.80
C THR A 19 8.31 7.70 4.29
N ALA A 20 7.79 8.71 5.00
CA ALA A 20 7.93 10.12 4.63
C ALA A 20 9.40 10.55 4.61
N VAL A 21 10.19 10.16 5.62
CA VAL A 21 11.65 10.41 5.64
C VAL A 21 12.36 9.70 4.49
N SER A 22 11.97 8.46 4.19
CA SER A 22 12.56 7.72 3.07
C SER A 22 12.20 8.33 1.70
N ILE A 23 11.02 8.91 1.56
CA ILE A 23 10.62 9.68 0.37
C ILE A 23 11.49 10.95 0.27
N ALA A 24 11.62 11.70 1.35
CA ALA A 24 12.36 12.97 1.37
C ALA A 24 13.86 12.80 1.11
N ARG A 25 14.43 11.63 1.42
CA ARG A 25 15.85 11.32 1.20
C ARG A 25 16.12 10.54 -0.09
N ASP A 26 15.11 10.34 -0.95
CA ASP A 26 15.19 9.49 -2.15
C ASP A 26 15.83 8.12 -1.87
N GLY A 27 15.52 7.54 -0.70
CA GLY A 27 16.09 6.27 -0.28
C GLY A 27 15.55 5.09 -1.10
N SER A 28 16.39 4.07 -1.31
CA SER A 28 15.99 2.82 -2.00
C SER A 28 14.81 2.09 -1.32
N LEU A 29 14.60 2.33 -0.02
CA LEU A 29 13.52 1.76 0.78
C LEU A 29 12.17 2.48 0.60
N ARG A 30 12.10 3.56 -0.18
CA ARG A 30 10.87 4.34 -0.40
C ARG A 30 9.72 3.46 -0.86
N HIS A 31 9.92 2.71 -1.95
CA HIS A 31 8.85 1.92 -2.57
C HIS A 31 8.43 0.72 -1.71
N PRO A 32 9.35 -0.07 -1.11
CA PRO A 32 8.99 -1.11 -0.15
C PRO A 32 8.18 -0.58 1.05
N LEU A 33 8.64 0.51 1.70
CA LEU A 33 7.95 1.08 2.86
C LEU A 33 6.57 1.63 2.48
N GLN A 34 6.47 2.32 1.34
CA GLN A 34 5.22 2.83 0.81
C GLN A 34 4.22 1.71 0.49
N ILE A 35 4.67 0.56 0.00
CA ILE A 35 3.82 -0.62 -0.21
C ILE A 35 3.28 -1.14 1.13
N ILE A 36 4.16 -1.33 2.12
CA ILE A 36 3.75 -1.86 3.43
C ILE A 36 2.72 -0.93 4.10
N VAL A 37 3.01 0.37 4.14
CA VAL A 37 2.10 1.37 4.71
C VAL A 37 0.77 1.41 3.95
N SER A 38 0.79 1.33 2.62
CA SER A 38 -0.43 1.39 1.82
C SER A 38 -1.31 0.16 2.04
N VAL A 39 -0.73 -1.04 2.08
CA VAL A 39 -1.46 -2.29 2.36
C VAL A 39 -2.04 -2.27 3.78
N ALA A 40 -1.27 -1.78 4.75
CA ALA A 40 -1.75 -1.62 6.12
C ALA A 40 -3.01 -0.74 6.18
N HIS A 41 -2.99 0.46 5.60
CA HIS A 41 -4.17 1.34 5.57
C HIS A 41 -5.38 0.71 4.89
N LEU A 42 -5.19 0.08 3.71
CA LEU A 42 -6.28 -0.59 3.00
C LEU A 42 -6.88 -1.73 3.82
N TYR A 43 -6.03 -2.52 4.50
CA TYR A 43 -6.48 -3.59 5.38
C TYR A 43 -7.26 -3.06 6.59
N GLY A 44 -6.79 -1.97 7.21
CA GLY A 44 -7.46 -1.32 8.33
C GLY A 44 -8.84 -0.82 7.96
N VAL A 45 -8.96 -0.14 6.82
CA VAL A 45 -10.25 0.37 6.32
C VAL A 45 -11.18 -0.78 5.91
N ALA A 46 -10.67 -1.84 5.29
CA ALA A 46 -11.47 -3.02 4.97
C ALA A 46 -12.02 -3.72 6.22
N LEU A 47 -11.20 -3.86 7.27
CA LEU A 47 -11.64 -4.39 8.56
C LEU A 47 -12.67 -3.48 9.22
N TYR A 48 -12.48 -2.16 9.16
CA TYR A 48 -13.42 -1.17 9.70
C TYR A 48 -14.80 -1.30 9.04
N TYR A 49 -14.85 -1.28 7.71
CA TYR A 49 -16.10 -1.45 6.95
C TYR A 49 -16.75 -2.81 7.18
N SER A 50 -15.97 -3.89 7.16
CA SER A 50 -16.50 -5.25 7.35
C SER A 50 -17.07 -5.46 8.75
N THR A 51 -16.40 -4.93 9.77
CA THR A 51 -16.84 -5.07 11.16
C THR A 51 -18.16 -4.34 11.40
N CYS A 52 -18.31 -3.11 10.89
CA CYS A 52 -19.57 -2.39 10.99
C CYS A 52 -20.69 -3.11 10.22
N TYR A 53 -20.42 -3.55 8.99
CA TYR A 53 -21.40 -4.28 8.17
C TYR A 53 -21.89 -5.57 8.84
N ILE A 54 -20.98 -6.38 9.39
CA ILE A 54 -21.33 -7.63 10.07
C ILE A 54 -22.12 -7.36 11.35
N ASN A 55 -21.71 -6.38 12.17
CA ASN A 55 -22.46 -6.07 13.39
C ASN A 55 -23.85 -5.49 13.10
N GLU A 56 -23.98 -4.67 12.07
CA GLU A 56 -25.28 -4.13 11.65
C GLU A 56 -26.19 -5.26 11.14
N ARG A 57 -25.66 -6.14 10.27
CA ARG A 57 -26.44 -7.22 9.64
C ARG A 57 -26.85 -8.34 10.59
N TYR A 58 -25.98 -8.74 11.51
CA TYR A 58 -26.19 -9.93 12.34
C TYR A 58 -26.53 -9.62 13.80
N ARG A 59 -26.17 -8.45 14.33
CA ARG A 59 -26.41 -8.08 15.73
C ARG A 59 -27.42 -6.94 15.90
N GLY A 60 -27.88 -6.33 14.81
CA GLY A 60 -28.80 -5.19 14.85
C GLY A 60 -28.21 -3.95 15.52
N LEU A 61 -26.87 -3.91 15.69
CA LEU A 61 -26.17 -2.80 16.31
C LEU A 61 -25.91 -1.74 15.25
N VAL A 62 -26.75 -0.71 15.27
CA VAL A 62 -26.63 0.47 14.42
C VAL A 62 -25.60 1.42 15.03
N TYR A 63 -24.37 1.40 14.51
CA TYR A 63 -23.27 2.24 15.01
C TYR A 63 -23.30 3.68 14.50
N SER A 64 -24.06 3.96 13.44
CA SER A 64 -24.25 5.29 12.87
C SER A 64 -25.73 5.61 12.83
N ARG A 65 -26.14 6.86 13.14
CA ARG A 65 -27.56 7.22 13.07
C ARG A 65 -28.09 7.00 11.64
N PRO A 66 -29.35 6.56 11.49
CA PRO A 66 -29.86 6.02 10.22
C PRO A 66 -30.00 7.07 9.11
N GLU A 67 -29.76 8.35 9.38
CA GLU A 67 -29.85 9.38 8.35
C GLU A 67 -28.74 9.18 7.29
N PRO A 68 -29.09 9.21 5.98
CA PRO A 68 -28.15 8.93 4.89
C PRO A 68 -26.87 9.78 4.92
N LEU A 69 -26.95 10.98 5.49
CA LEU A 69 -25.83 11.89 5.66
C LEU A 69 -24.73 11.29 6.56
N TYR A 70 -25.10 10.70 7.70
CA TYR A 70 -24.12 10.14 8.64
C TYR A 70 -23.49 8.86 8.11
N TYR A 71 -24.24 8.06 7.34
CA TYR A 71 -23.71 6.84 6.75
C TYR A 71 -22.87 7.09 5.49
N TRP A 72 -23.39 7.82 4.51
CA TRP A 72 -22.69 7.97 3.23
C TRP A 72 -21.63 9.07 3.25
N VAL A 73 -21.90 10.20 3.89
CA VAL A 73 -20.95 11.33 3.89
C VAL A 73 -19.91 11.13 4.98
N TYR A 74 -20.32 11.00 6.23
CA TYR A 74 -19.40 10.85 7.36
C TYR A 74 -18.68 9.52 7.37
N TYR A 75 -19.43 8.43 7.29
CA TYR A 75 -18.83 7.11 7.43
C TYR A 75 -18.11 6.64 6.16
N VAL A 76 -18.71 6.73 4.97
CA VAL A 76 -18.03 6.34 3.72
C VAL A 76 -17.16 7.45 3.16
N GLY A 77 -17.70 8.67 3.03
CA GLY A 77 -17.04 9.79 2.37
C GLY A 77 -15.75 10.24 3.06
N PHE A 78 -15.78 10.50 4.37
CA PHE A 78 -14.58 10.91 5.09
C PHE A 78 -13.54 9.79 5.24
N ASN A 79 -13.92 8.51 5.16
CA ASN A 79 -12.94 7.42 5.15
C ASN A 79 -12.42 7.09 3.73
N ALA A 80 -13.04 7.61 2.66
CA ALA A 80 -12.63 7.35 1.29
C ALA A 80 -11.17 7.78 0.97
N PRO A 81 -10.64 8.92 1.47
CA PRO A 81 -9.23 9.28 1.27
C PRO A 81 -8.24 8.22 1.77
N TRP A 82 -8.57 7.53 2.87
CA TRP A 82 -7.77 6.44 3.44
C TRP A 82 -7.80 5.16 2.61
N VAL A 83 -8.67 5.08 1.60
CA VAL A 83 -8.66 4.02 0.58
C VAL A 83 -7.95 4.50 -0.69
N VAL A 84 -8.37 5.66 -1.19
CA VAL A 84 -7.95 6.17 -2.49
C VAL A 84 -6.46 6.50 -2.51
N VAL A 85 -5.97 7.25 -1.52
CA VAL A 85 -4.56 7.67 -1.49
C VAL A 85 -3.62 6.46 -1.37
N PRO A 86 -3.82 5.53 -0.41
CA PRO A 86 -3.01 4.32 -0.34
C PRO A 86 -3.06 3.46 -1.61
N ALA A 87 -4.23 3.31 -2.24
CA ALA A 87 -4.36 2.52 -3.47
C ALA A 87 -3.54 3.10 -4.63
N VAL A 88 -3.54 4.43 -4.80
CA VAL A 88 -2.76 5.11 -5.84
C VAL A 88 -1.26 4.98 -5.56
N LEU A 89 -0.84 5.20 -4.30
CA LEU A 89 0.55 5.07 -3.88
C LEU A 89 1.07 3.63 -4.06
N LEU A 90 0.25 2.65 -3.73
CA LEU A 90 0.55 1.23 -3.93
C LEU A 90 0.76 0.90 -5.42
N LYS A 91 -0.17 1.33 -6.28
CA LYS A 91 -0.05 1.12 -7.74
C LYS A 91 1.22 1.75 -8.31
N ASN A 92 1.55 2.97 -7.86
CA ASN A 92 2.75 3.68 -8.32
C ASN A 92 4.04 2.94 -7.90
N SER A 93 4.13 2.48 -6.66
CA SER A 93 5.30 1.74 -6.16
C SER A 93 5.45 0.38 -6.83
N ILE A 94 4.36 -0.37 -7.01
CA ILE A 94 4.39 -1.64 -7.74
C ILE A 94 4.87 -1.43 -9.18
N GLY A 95 4.31 -0.43 -9.88
CA GLY A 95 4.71 -0.12 -11.25
C GLY A 95 6.17 0.29 -11.36
N PHE A 96 6.73 1.00 -10.36
CA PHE A 96 8.14 1.34 -10.32
C PHE A 96 9.03 0.09 -10.19
N ILE A 97 8.71 -0.80 -9.24
CA ILE A 97 9.46 -2.03 -9.01
C ILE A 97 9.41 -2.94 -10.26
N GLN A 98 8.24 -3.13 -10.85
CA GLN A 98 8.08 -3.94 -12.07
C GLN A 98 8.97 -3.43 -13.21
N ARG A 99 8.97 -2.12 -13.46
CA ARG A 99 9.85 -1.52 -14.48
C ARG A 99 11.33 -1.72 -14.15
N GLY A 100 11.70 -1.60 -12.88
CA GLY A 100 13.05 -1.87 -12.39
C GLY A 100 13.49 -3.31 -12.67
N THR A 101 12.67 -4.29 -12.30
CA THR A 101 12.97 -5.72 -12.54
C THR A 101 13.13 -6.03 -14.02
N ILE A 102 12.21 -5.55 -14.86
CA ILE A 102 12.28 -5.75 -16.32
C ILE A 102 13.57 -5.15 -16.90
N ALA A 103 13.99 -3.98 -16.42
CA ALA A 103 15.23 -3.34 -16.87
C ALA A 103 16.47 -4.16 -16.48
N ILE A 104 16.49 -4.73 -15.26
CA ILE A 104 17.57 -5.60 -14.79
C ILE A 104 17.65 -6.86 -15.65
N ASP A 105 16.53 -7.52 -15.94
CA ASP A 105 16.48 -8.74 -16.75
C ASP A 105 17.00 -8.49 -18.18
N ARG A 106 16.62 -7.36 -18.79
CA ARG A 106 17.11 -6.96 -20.12
C ARG A 106 18.61 -6.66 -20.13
N ALA A 107 19.11 -6.01 -19.08
CA ALA A 107 20.54 -5.74 -18.94
C ALA A 107 21.33 -7.05 -18.80
N ALA A 108 20.85 -7.98 -17.97
CA ALA A 108 21.45 -9.30 -17.80
C ALA A 108 21.52 -10.09 -19.14
N ALA A 109 20.43 -10.13 -19.90
CA ALA A 109 20.39 -10.79 -21.21
C ALA A 109 21.36 -10.16 -22.23
N THR A 110 21.56 -8.85 -22.17
CA THR A 110 22.48 -8.14 -23.07
C THR A 110 23.94 -8.43 -22.72
N LEU A 111 24.26 -8.52 -21.42
CA LEU A 111 25.59 -8.89 -20.94
C LEU A 111 25.95 -10.33 -21.32
N ASP A 112 25.00 -11.25 -21.22
CA ASP A 112 25.21 -12.66 -21.58
C ASP A 112 25.49 -12.82 -23.09
N LYS A 113 24.67 -12.17 -23.94
CA LYS A 113 24.94 -12.09 -25.39
C LYS A 113 26.32 -11.53 -25.73
N LYS A 114 26.77 -10.49 -25.01
CA LYS A 114 28.09 -9.89 -25.23
C LYS A 114 29.21 -10.85 -24.85
N LYS A 115 29.05 -11.59 -23.76
CA LYS A 115 29.99 -12.62 -23.29
C LYS A 115 30.10 -13.78 -24.29
N ASP A 116 28.98 -14.23 -24.84
CA ASP A 116 28.96 -15.29 -25.85
C ASP A 116 29.64 -14.86 -27.15
N ARG A 117 29.33 -13.64 -27.64
CA ARG A 117 30.02 -13.08 -28.81
C ARG A 117 31.53 -12.94 -28.60
N PHE A 118 31.96 -12.52 -27.41
CA PHE A 118 33.38 -12.39 -27.09
C PHE A 118 34.09 -13.75 -27.10
N LYS A 119 33.48 -14.80 -26.52
CA LYS A 119 34.00 -16.17 -26.58
C LYS A 119 34.08 -16.71 -28.00
N ALA A 120 33.09 -16.41 -28.84
CA ALA A 120 33.06 -16.83 -30.23
C ALA A 120 34.14 -16.14 -31.09
N ALA A 121 34.54 -14.91 -30.75
CA ALA A 121 35.57 -14.16 -31.48
C ALA A 121 37.01 -14.58 -31.15
N PHE A 122 37.23 -15.32 -30.05
CA PHE A 122 38.53 -15.82 -29.59
C PHE A 122 38.69 -17.34 -29.75
N ARG A 123 37.76 -18.00 -30.44
CA ARG A 123 37.88 -19.38 -30.93
C ARG A 123 38.24 -19.36 -32.40
#